data_AF-A0A2V5W726-F1
#
_entry.id   AF-A0A2V5W726-F1
#
_cell.length_a   1.000
_cell.length_b   1.000
_cell.length_c   1.000
_cell.angle_alpha   90.00
_cell.angle_beta   90.00
_cell.angle_gamma   90.00
#
_symmetry.space_group_name_H-M   'P 1'
#
loop_
_entity.id
_entity.type
_entity.pdbx_description
1 polymer ?
#
loop_
_entity_poly.entity_id
_entity_poly.type
_entity_poly.pdbx_seq_one_letter_code
_entity_poly.pdbx_strand_id
1 'polypeptide(L)'
;MRIWTVGHSTRNIDDFISLLEENGIKLLADVRSWPGSKRYPQFNREALAESLNARGIRYEHFSQLGGRRKPKPDSRNTAWRNASFRGYADYMETEQFHKGVERLFDLTREAGPLAIMCAEAVWWRCHRALISDYLKSRGIEVMH
;
A
#
# COMPACT_ATOMS: atom_id res chain seq x y z
N MET A 1 -9.15 12.01 9.47
CA MET A 1 -9.02 10.59 9.09
C MET A 1 -7.55 10.23 9.14
N ARG A 2 -7.22 9.01 9.58
CA ARG A 2 -5.83 8.52 9.70
C ARG A 2 -5.68 7.22 8.91
N ILE A 3 -4.58 7.08 8.18
CA ILE A 3 -4.22 5.86 7.43
C ILE A 3 -2.78 5.47 7.77
N TRP A 4 -2.51 4.18 7.90
CA TRP A 4 -1.19 3.66 8.19
C TRP A 4 -0.53 3.14 6.92
N THR A 5 0.80 3.02 6.95
CA THR A 5 1.55 2.27 5.95
C THR A 5 2.42 1.24 6.64
N VAL A 6 2.60 0.06 6.05
CA VAL A 6 3.40 -1.00 6.68
C VAL A 6 4.14 -1.84 5.65
N GLY A 7 5.42 -2.12 5.91
CA GLY A 7 6.28 -2.89 5.01
C GLY A 7 6.47 -4.29 5.55
N HIS A 8 6.13 -5.32 4.78
CA HIS A 8 6.31 -6.69 5.28
C HIS A 8 7.79 -7.07 5.38
N SER A 9 8.64 -6.52 4.51
CA SER A 9 10.10 -6.77 4.50
C SER A 9 10.40 -8.27 4.60
N THR A 10 11.19 -8.66 5.58
CA THR A 10 11.58 -10.03 5.90
C THR A 10 10.98 -10.51 7.23
N ARG A 11 9.92 -9.85 7.73
CA ARG A 11 9.28 -10.22 9.02
C ARG A 11 8.71 -11.63 8.95
N ASN A 12 8.67 -12.31 10.10
CA ASN A 12 7.81 -13.49 10.20
C ASN A 12 6.33 -13.04 10.23
N ILE A 13 5.41 -13.98 10.02
CA ILE A 13 3.99 -13.64 9.90
C ILE A 13 3.38 -13.16 11.22
N ASP A 14 3.79 -13.72 12.34
CA ASP A 14 3.25 -13.38 13.67
C ASP A 14 3.67 -11.96 14.08
N ASP A 15 4.96 -11.62 13.96
CA ASP A 15 5.49 -10.26 14.20
C ASP A 15 4.77 -9.21 13.33
N PHE A 16 4.45 -9.58 12.09
CA PHE A 16 3.76 -8.68 11.17
C PHE A 16 2.30 -8.45 11.59
N ILE A 17 1.62 -9.51 12.04
CA ILE A 17 0.23 -9.40 12.52
C ILE A 17 0.18 -8.66 13.86
N SER A 18 1.09 -8.96 14.79
CA SER A 18 1.16 -8.24 16.08
C SER A 18 1.35 -6.75 15.88
N LEU A 19 2.20 -6.33 14.93
CA LEU A 19 2.36 -4.91 14.57
C LEU A 19 1.06 -4.26 14.10
N LEU A 20 0.26 -4.98 13.31
CA LEU A 20 -1.07 -4.52 12.85
C LEU A 20 -2.05 -4.42 14.03
N GLU A 21 -2.10 -5.42 14.90
CA GLU A 21 -2.99 -5.47 16.05
C GLU A 21 -2.67 -4.38 17.09
N GLU A 22 -1.39 -4.16 17.38
CA GLU A 22 -0.91 -3.08 18.28
C GLU A 22 -1.36 -1.69 17.81
N ASN A 23 -1.50 -1.51 16.49
CA ASN A 23 -2.00 -0.28 15.88
C ASN A 23 -3.52 -0.29 15.62
N GLY A 24 -4.22 -1.34 16.06
CA GLY A 24 -5.67 -1.47 15.91
C GLY A 24 -6.13 -1.61 14.46
N ILE A 25 -5.25 -2.04 13.55
CA ILE A 25 -5.56 -2.17 12.12
C ILE A 25 -6.64 -3.22 11.91
N LYS A 26 -7.69 -2.85 11.19
CA LYS A 26 -8.82 -3.72 10.82
C LYS A 26 -8.81 -4.16 9.37
N LEU A 27 -8.10 -3.42 8.51
CA LEU A 27 -8.00 -3.71 7.10
C LEU A 27 -6.57 -3.48 6.58
N LEU A 28 -6.01 -4.49 5.93
CA LEU A 28 -4.73 -4.41 5.21
C LEU A 28 -4.98 -4.27 3.70
N ALA A 29 -4.65 -3.10 3.15
CA ALA A 29 -4.72 -2.83 1.72
C ALA A 29 -3.36 -3.14 1.07
N ASP A 30 -3.25 -4.30 0.42
CA ASP A 30 -2.03 -4.71 -0.27
C ASP A 30 -1.91 -4.01 -1.64
N VAL A 31 -0.92 -3.14 -1.78
CA VAL A 31 -0.67 -2.37 -3.01
C VAL A 31 0.48 -2.95 -3.83
N ARG A 32 0.89 -4.19 -3.59
CA ARG A 32 1.87 -4.89 -4.43
C ARG A 32 1.26 -5.21 -5.78
N SER A 33 1.96 -4.88 -6.87
CA SER A 33 1.51 -5.25 -8.22
C SER A 33 1.42 -6.77 -8.41
N TRP A 34 2.32 -7.52 -7.79
CA TRP A 34 2.28 -8.99 -7.73
C TRP A 34 2.46 -9.43 -6.29
N PRO A 35 1.38 -9.79 -5.58
CA PRO A 35 1.42 -10.22 -4.18
C PRO A 35 1.86 -11.69 -4.05
N GLY A 36 3.00 -12.04 -4.66
CA GLY A 36 3.57 -13.39 -4.63
C GLY A 36 5.09 -13.36 -4.49
N SER A 37 5.63 -14.27 -3.69
CA SER A 37 7.05 -14.37 -3.36
C SER A 37 7.42 -15.82 -3.08
N LYS A 38 8.40 -16.35 -3.82
CA LYS A 38 9.01 -17.67 -3.50
C LYS A 38 9.83 -17.62 -2.21
N ARG A 39 10.42 -16.46 -1.90
CA ARG A 39 11.30 -16.27 -0.75
C ARG A 39 10.53 -16.06 0.56
N TYR A 40 9.35 -15.45 0.46
CA TYR A 40 8.49 -15.12 1.60
C TYR A 40 7.05 -15.62 1.34
N PRO A 41 6.85 -16.94 1.29
CA PRO A 41 5.56 -17.54 0.92
C PRO A 41 4.42 -17.18 1.89
N GLN A 42 4.72 -16.85 3.15
CA GLN A 42 3.74 -16.35 4.13
C GLN A 42 3.09 -15.02 3.71
N PHE A 43 3.75 -14.24 2.85
CA PHE A 43 3.20 -13.02 2.28
C PHE A 43 2.64 -13.23 0.87
N ASN A 44 2.47 -14.48 0.41
CA ASN A 44 1.64 -14.73 -0.78
C ASN A 44 0.20 -14.36 -0.48
N ARG A 45 -0.51 -13.82 -1.47
CA ARG A 45 -1.88 -13.32 -1.33
C ARG A 45 -2.79 -14.24 -0.53
N GLU A 46 -2.86 -15.51 -0.90
CA GLU A 46 -3.76 -16.49 -0.29
C GLU A 46 -3.35 -16.78 1.18
N ALA A 47 -2.08 -17.08 1.42
CA ALA A 47 -1.56 -17.38 2.77
C ALA A 47 -1.67 -16.18 3.72
N LEU A 48 -1.42 -14.98 3.21
CA LEU A 48 -1.54 -13.75 3.99
C LEU A 48 -2.99 -13.44 4.32
N ALA A 49 -3.90 -13.59 3.34
CA ALA A 49 -5.33 -13.38 3.57
C ALA A 49 -5.87 -14.34 4.64
N GLU A 50 -5.51 -15.62 4.57
CA GLU A 50 -5.87 -16.62 5.58
C GLU A 50 -5.36 -16.23 6.98
N SER A 51 -4.07 -15.90 7.10
CA SER A 51 -3.44 -15.55 8.37
C SER A 51 -4.06 -14.30 9.01
N LEU A 52 -4.39 -13.29 8.20
CA LEU A 52 -5.03 -12.05 8.66
C LEU A 52 -6.49 -12.27 9.07
N ASN A 53 -7.24 -13.03 8.27
CA ASN A 53 -8.64 -13.33 8.54
C ASN A 53 -8.80 -14.14 9.83
N ALA A 54 -7.89 -15.07 10.12
CA ALA A 54 -7.86 -15.82 11.38
C ALA A 54 -7.71 -14.91 12.61
N ARG A 55 -7.26 -13.67 12.41
CA ARG A 55 -7.02 -12.65 13.45
C ARG A 55 -8.00 -11.47 13.34
N GLY A 56 -9.05 -11.61 12.52
CA GLY A 56 -10.08 -10.61 12.34
C GLY A 56 -9.64 -9.36 11.58
N ILE A 57 -8.53 -9.44 10.82
CA ILE A 57 -8.05 -8.36 9.97
C ILE A 57 -8.43 -8.68 8.52
N ARG A 58 -9.23 -7.81 7.90
CA ARG A 58 -9.63 -7.96 6.50
C ARG A 58 -8.43 -7.72 5.59
N TYR A 59 -8.23 -8.63 4.63
CA TYR A 59 -7.24 -8.46 3.56
C TYR A 59 -7.92 -8.01 2.26
N GLU A 60 -7.36 -6.99 1.60
CA GLU A 60 -7.82 -6.53 0.28
C GLU A 60 -6.63 -6.25 -0.63
N HIS A 61 -6.66 -6.80 -1.85
CA HIS A 61 -5.66 -6.46 -2.87
C HIS A 61 -6.10 -5.21 -3.65
N PHE A 62 -5.23 -4.21 -3.67
CA PHE A 62 -5.43 -2.89 -4.29
C PHE A 62 -4.54 -2.74 -5.52
N SER A 63 -4.88 -3.46 -6.60
CA SER A 63 -4.14 -3.41 -7.87
C SER A 63 -4.14 -2.02 -8.51
N GLN A 64 -5.17 -1.21 -8.24
CA GLN A 64 -5.25 0.20 -8.66
C GLN A 64 -4.16 1.08 -8.05
N LEU A 65 -3.56 0.70 -6.93
CA LEU A 65 -2.47 1.44 -6.31
C LEU A 65 -1.12 0.74 -6.46
N GLY A 66 -1.07 -0.29 -7.32
CA GLY A 66 0.09 -1.11 -7.64
C GLY A 66 1.33 -0.33 -8.06
N GLY A 67 2.46 -0.56 -7.39
CA GLY A 67 3.70 0.20 -7.57
C GLY A 67 4.41 0.14 -8.93
N ARG A 68 4.26 -0.92 -9.74
CA ARG A 68 5.02 -1.04 -10.99
C ARG A 68 4.35 -0.29 -12.13
N ARG A 69 4.95 0.83 -12.51
CA ARG A 69 4.53 1.71 -13.60
C ARG A 69 5.73 2.12 -14.44
N LYS A 70 5.50 2.35 -15.74
CA LYS A 70 6.53 2.87 -16.66
C LYS A 70 6.26 4.37 -16.87
N PRO A 71 7.31 5.21 -16.88
CA PRO A 71 7.15 6.61 -17.20
C PRO A 71 6.64 6.78 -18.62
N LYS A 72 5.79 7.78 -18.84
CA LYS A 72 5.37 8.18 -20.18
C LYS A 72 6.57 8.80 -20.91
N PRO A 73 6.70 8.63 -22.24
CA PRO A 73 7.77 9.28 -23.01
C PRO A 73 7.81 10.80 -22.85
N ASP A 74 6.63 11.42 -22.67
CA ASP A 74 6.38 12.84 -22.48
C ASP A 74 6.09 13.22 -21.02
N SER A 75 6.58 12.42 -20.06
CA SER A 75 6.38 12.66 -18.62
C SER A 75 6.78 14.07 -18.20
N ARG A 76 5.84 14.78 -17.56
CA ARG A 76 6.08 16.09 -16.95
C ARG A 76 6.75 16.00 -15.57
N ASN A 77 6.77 14.79 -14.99
CA ASN A 77 7.30 14.49 -13.66
C ASN A 77 8.84 14.34 -13.64
N THR A 78 9.55 15.20 -14.36
CA THR A 78 11.00 15.08 -14.63
C THR A 78 11.88 15.32 -13.41
N ALA A 79 11.35 15.98 -12.37
CA ALA A 79 12.02 16.14 -11.07
C ALA A 79 12.35 14.79 -10.40
N TRP A 80 11.57 13.75 -10.67
CA TRP A 80 11.89 12.38 -10.26
C TRP A 80 13.02 11.80 -11.13
N ARG A 81 14.20 11.66 -10.53
CA ARG A 81 15.38 11.05 -11.18
C ARG A 81 15.24 9.54 -11.36
N ASN A 82 14.56 8.87 -10.43
CA ASN A 82 14.29 7.44 -10.53
C ASN A 82 13.11 7.18 -11.47
N ALA A 83 13.32 6.35 -12.51
CA ALA A 83 12.31 6.08 -13.53
C ALA A 83 11.03 5.40 -12.98
N SER A 84 11.15 4.57 -11.93
CA SER A 84 9.99 3.93 -11.30
C SER A 84 9.14 4.93 -10.52
N PHE A 85 9.78 5.86 -9.78
CA PHE A 85 9.07 6.94 -9.09
C PHE A 85 8.41 7.89 -10.09
N ARG A 86 9.10 8.25 -11.18
CA ARG A 86 8.53 9.04 -12.27
C ARG A 86 7.31 8.37 -12.89
N GLY A 87 7.42 7.09 -13.22
CA GLY A 87 6.31 6.33 -13.79
C GLY A 87 5.13 6.19 -12.83
N TYR A 88 5.38 6.10 -11.52
CA TYR A 88 4.30 6.12 -10.55
C TYR A 88 3.65 7.51 -10.44
N ALA A 89 4.43 8.59 -10.47
CA ALA A 89 3.91 9.96 -10.51
C ALA A 89 3.02 10.20 -11.74
N ASP A 90 3.44 9.76 -12.93
CA ASP A 90 2.60 9.83 -14.14
C ASP A 90 1.29 9.04 -14.01
N TYR A 91 1.33 7.94 -13.25
CA TYR A 91 0.17 7.11 -13.00
C TYR A 91 -0.81 7.74 -12.01
N MET A 92 -0.32 8.53 -11.05
CA MET A 92 -1.16 9.22 -10.08
C MET A 92 -2.11 10.24 -10.73
N GLU A 93 -1.77 10.72 -11.93
CA GLU A 93 -2.61 11.63 -12.72
C GLU A 93 -3.79 10.93 -13.39
N THR A 94 -3.91 9.60 -13.28
CA THR A 94 -4.96 8.82 -13.95
C THR A 94 -6.22 8.69 -13.10
N GLU A 95 -7.38 8.58 -13.75
CA GLU A 95 -8.64 8.27 -13.05
C GLU A 95 -8.58 6.96 -12.26
N GLN A 96 -7.79 6.00 -12.73
CA GLN A 96 -7.69 4.69 -12.09
C GLN A 96 -7.00 4.78 -10.73
N PHE A 97 -5.97 5.62 -10.61
CA PHE A 97 -5.36 5.94 -9.32
C PHE A 97 -6.35 6.65 -8.40
N HIS A 98 -7.05 7.69 -8.89
CA HIS A 98 -8.04 8.41 -8.10
C HIS A 98 -9.15 7.49 -7.58
N LYS A 99 -9.69 6.60 -8.42
CA LYS A 99 -10.67 5.57 -8.02
C LYS A 99 -10.12 4.63 -6.95
N GLY A 100 -8.83 4.29 -7.02
CA GLY A 100 -8.15 3.50 -6.00
C GLY A 100 -8.09 4.20 -4.64
N VAL A 101 -7.83 5.51 -4.64
CA VAL A 101 -7.80 6.31 -3.42
C VAL A 101 -9.20 6.53 -2.84
N GLU A 102 -10.20 6.82 -3.65
CA GLU A 102 -11.59 6.93 -3.17
C GLU A 102 -12.06 5.61 -2.52
N ARG A 103 -11.74 4.46 -3.14
CA ARG A 103 -12.00 3.14 -2.55
C ARG A 103 -11.28 2.95 -1.21
N LEU A 104 -10.04 3.45 -1.05
CA LEU A 104 -9.36 3.41 0.26
C LEU A 104 -10.14 4.23 1.31
N PHE A 105 -10.64 5.40 0.94
CA PHE A 105 -11.42 6.24 1.85
C PHE A 105 -12.74 5.61 2.24
N ASP A 106 -13.46 5.02 1.29
CA ASP A 106 -14.70 4.29 1.55
C ASP A 106 -14.46 3.14 2.53
N LEU A 107 -13.46 2.30 2.27
CA LEU A 107 -13.14 1.19 3.15
C LEU A 107 -12.63 1.63 4.53
N THR A 108 -11.89 2.73 4.61
CA THR A 108 -11.45 3.27 5.91
C THR A 108 -12.64 3.74 6.74
N ARG A 109 -13.67 4.32 6.11
CA ARG A 109 -14.91 4.72 6.78
C ARG A 109 -15.77 3.53 7.19
N GLU A 110 -15.86 2.51 6.33
CA GLU A 110 -16.68 1.31 6.53
C GLU A 110 -16.08 0.36 7.58
N ALA A 111 -14.80 0.02 7.44
CA ALA A 111 -14.14 -1.05 8.17
C ALA A 111 -13.26 -0.56 9.34
N GLY A 112 -12.94 0.74 9.39
CA GLY A 112 -12.10 1.33 10.44
C GLY A 112 -10.62 1.47 10.05
N PRO A 113 -9.69 1.46 11.03
CA PRO A 113 -8.26 1.72 10.79
C PRO A 113 -7.64 0.82 9.70
N LEU A 114 -7.04 1.46 8.69
CA LEU A 114 -6.51 0.81 7.49
C LEU A 114 -5.00 1.00 7.39
N ALA A 115 -4.28 -0.06 7.01
CA ALA A 115 -2.87 0.01 6.65
C ALA A 115 -2.63 -0.31 5.17
N ILE A 116 -1.90 0.56 4.46
CA ILE A 116 -1.41 0.34 3.10
C ILE A 116 -0.10 -0.46 3.15
N MET A 117 -0.07 -1.62 2.49
CA MET A 117 1.05 -2.55 2.57
C MET A 117 1.82 -2.74 1.27
N CYS A 118 3.15 -2.82 1.37
CA CYS A 118 4.06 -3.20 0.31
C CYS A 118 5.20 -4.10 0.87
N ALA A 119 6.07 -4.61 -0.01
CA ALA A 119 7.21 -5.44 0.37
C ALA A 119 8.38 -4.66 1.00
N GLU A 120 8.64 -3.44 0.55
CA GLU A 120 9.78 -2.63 1.04
C GLU A 120 9.60 -2.30 2.53
N ALA A 121 10.69 -2.34 3.31
CA ALA A 121 10.64 -2.05 4.75
C ALA A 121 10.27 -0.59 4.99
N VAL A 122 11.00 0.32 4.34
CA VAL A 122 10.86 1.76 4.54
C VAL A 122 9.94 2.40 3.50
N TRP A 123 8.98 3.20 3.95
CA TRP A 123 7.95 3.75 3.08
C TRP A 123 8.51 4.68 1.99
N TRP A 124 9.56 5.46 2.30
CA TRP A 124 10.18 6.44 1.40
C TRP A 124 10.99 5.85 0.24
N ARG A 125 11.28 4.54 0.25
CA ARG A 125 12.01 3.86 -0.85
C ARG A 125 11.10 3.13 -1.83
N CYS A 126 9.79 3.25 -1.68
CA CYS A 126 8.82 2.60 -2.55
C CYS A 126 7.66 3.54 -2.90
N HIS A 127 6.75 3.06 -3.74
CA HIS A 127 5.58 3.81 -4.21
C HIS A 127 4.63 4.26 -3.09
N ARG A 128 4.68 3.64 -1.89
CA ARG A 128 3.93 4.14 -0.73
C ARG A 128 4.33 5.57 -0.35
N ALA A 129 5.54 6.01 -0.66
CA ALA A 129 5.94 7.41 -0.49
C ALA A 129 4.99 8.34 -1.25
N LEU A 130 4.80 8.10 -2.55
CA LEU A 130 3.94 8.95 -3.36
C LEU A 130 2.45 8.80 -3.00
N ILE A 131 1.99 7.59 -2.63
CA ILE A 131 0.63 7.44 -2.09
C ILE A 131 0.49 8.28 -0.83
N SER A 132 1.46 8.22 0.09
CA SER A 132 1.43 8.96 1.36
C SER A 132 1.43 10.45 1.13
N ASP A 133 2.25 10.96 0.21
CA ASP A 133 2.29 12.39 -0.12
C ASP A 133 0.97 12.86 -0.73
N TYR A 134 0.34 12.04 -1.57
CA TYR A 134 -1.00 12.32 -2.11
C TYR A 134 -2.06 12.34 -1.00
N LEU A 135 -2.04 11.38 -0.07
CA LEU A 135 -2.98 11.37 1.05
C LEU A 135 -2.78 12.58 1.96
N LYS A 136 -1.52 12.94 2.27
CA LYS A 136 -1.18 14.13 3.08
C LYS A 136 -1.63 15.42 2.42
N SER A 137 -1.48 15.56 1.10
CA SER A 137 -1.95 16.75 0.36
C SER A 137 -3.48 16.90 0.37
N ARG A 138 -4.20 15.81 0.69
CA ARG A 138 -5.66 15.77 0.90
C ARG A 138 -6.07 15.95 2.37
N GLY A 139 -5.13 16.32 3.25
CA GLY A 139 -5.39 16.54 4.68
C GLY A 139 -5.52 15.25 5.50
N ILE A 140 -5.10 14.11 4.96
CA ILE A 140 -5.11 12.83 5.69
C ILE A 140 -3.83 12.69 6.52
N GLU A 141 -3.98 12.32 7.79
CA GLU A 141 -2.85 11.96 8.62
C GLU A 141 -2.34 10.58 8.21
N VAL A 142 -1.06 10.48 7.86
CA VAL A 142 -0.44 9.20 7.46
C VAL A 142 0.63 8.80 8.47
N MET A 143 0.45 7.62 9.06
CA MET A 143 1.39 7.00 10.01
C MET A 143 2.20 5.92 9.30
N HIS A 144 3.46 5.74 9.70
CA HIS A 144 4.42 4.86 9.01
C HIS A 144 5.03 3.82 9.94
#